data_AF-A0A2N2NRV6-F1
#
_entry.id   AF-A0A2N2NRV6-F1
#
_cell.length_a   1.000
_cell.length_b   1.000
_cell.length_c   1.000
_cell.angle_alpha   90.00
_cell.angle_beta   90.00
_cell.angle_gamma   90.00
#
_symmetry.space_group_name_H-M   'P 1'
#
loop_
_entity.id
_entity.type
_entity.pdbx_description
1 polymer ?
#
loop_
_entity_poly.entity_id
_entity_poly.type
_entity_poly.pdbx_seq_one_letter_code
_entity_poly.pdbx_strand_id
1 'polypeptide(L)'
;MFNRILVPLDGSTLAERAIPHAELFARIFQSDIILLQVLDPAFSQPDSSACDPLKWQIIKTEAEIYLQGIASQIRKNLGEKPLINNEIETNRVEYCIREGRIAENIVDFAHSENIDLIIISTHGAGGFSRWNINSITQKVVSMIYLPVLIVRSYDLPQINEPIIHYNRIMLPIDGSRRAEWAMSIGTELAKWNISLNDQPINPDEKPRILLLTIIRPPEFPIPEPIPLEISQLSEQLVKISYDVVNKYLTELKGRLPVECETRIVVNTSIVSAIHDQAEQENIDLVVFCAHGHSVEFNYPYGSITRNYLDYGSKSVLIIQDTPLSQVKPSLAQIAAEKSGRR
;
A
#
# COMPACT_ATOMS: atom_id res chain seq x y z
N MET A 1 -14.34 0.96 -6.90
CA MET A 1 -13.11 0.15 -6.85
C MET A 1 -12.77 -0.14 -5.40
N PHE A 2 -12.74 0.90 -4.54
CA PHE A 2 -12.73 0.73 -3.09
C PHE A 2 -14.00 1.33 -2.49
N ASN A 3 -14.89 0.53 -1.94
CA ASN A 3 -16.12 0.98 -1.31
C ASN A 3 -15.95 1.07 0.21
N ARG A 4 -15.27 0.09 0.83
CA ARG A 4 -14.94 0.11 2.26
C ARG A 4 -13.43 0.09 2.50
N ILE A 5 -12.95 1.08 3.23
CA ILE A 5 -11.54 1.26 3.59
C ILE A 5 -11.37 0.95 5.08
N LEU A 6 -10.46 0.03 5.41
CA LEU A 6 -10.07 -0.24 6.79
C LEU A 6 -8.81 0.56 7.16
N VAL A 7 -8.87 1.25 8.30
CA VAL A 7 -7.73 1.97 8.87
C VAL A 7 -7.45 1.43 10.28
N PRO A 8 -6.48 0.52 10.42
CA PRO A 8 -6.04 0.06 11.73
C PRO A 8 -5.30 1.17 12.48
N LEU A 9 -5.74 1.47 13.71
CA LEU A 9 -5.15 2.48 14.59
C LEU A 9 -4.82 1.87 15.96
N ASP A 10 -3.84 2.48 16.63
CA ASP A 10 -3.38 2.03 17.96
C ASP A 10 -3.23 3.18 18.97
N GLY A 11 -3.78 4.36 18.67
CA GLY A 11 -3.66 5.55 19.52
C GLY A 11 -2.37 6.34 19.32
N SER A 12 -1.46 5.91 18.44
CA SER A 12 -0.21 6.62 18.17
C SER A 12 -0.31 7.58 17.00
N THR A 13 0.42 8.69 17.10
CA THR A 13 0.56 9.68 16.00
C THR A 13 1.24 9.11 14.75
N LEU A 14 1.96 7.97 14.88
CA LEU A 14 2.56 7.26 13.76
C LEU A 14 1.51 6.43 13.00
N ALA A 15 0.57 5.79 13.69
CA ALA A 15 -0.54 5.09 13.05
C ALA A 15 -1.51 6.07 12.38
N GLU A 16 -1.77 7.21 13.02
CA GLU A 16 -2.62 8.29 12.49
C GLU A 16 -2.13 8.87 11.17
N ARG A 17 -0.86 8.63 10.78
CA ARG A 17 -0.36 9.00 9.45
C ARG A 17 -1.16 8.35 8.32
N ALA A 18 -1.85 7.24 8.57
CA ALA A 18 -2.75 6.62 7.60
C ALA A 18 -4.02 7.44 7.33
N ILE A 19 -4.47 8.29 8.27
CA ILE A 19 -5.78 8.96 8.21
C ILE A 19 -5.88 9.93 7.02
N PRO A 20 -4.92 10.84 6.78
CA PRO A 20 -5.01 11.76 5.63
C PRO A 20 -5.07 11.03 4.28
N HIS A 21 -4.38 9.89 4.15
CA HIS A 21 -4.47 9.05 2.96
C HIS A 21 -5.84 8.38 2.84
N ALA A 22 -6.41 7.91 3.95
CA ALA A 22 -7.76 7.34 3.96
C ALA A 22 -8.83 8.37 3.59
N GLU A 23 -8.73 9.60 4.10
CA GLU A 23 -9.59 10.70 3.70
C GLU A 23 -9.49 10.99 2.20
N LEU A 24 -8.27 11.06 1.65
CA LEU A 24 -8.05 11.27 0.22
C LEU A 24 -8.73 10.17 -0.61
N PHE A 25 -8.46 8.89 -0.30
CA PHE A 25 -9.06 7.77 -1.03
C PHE A 25 -10.58 7.75 -0.88
N ALA A 26 -11.11 8.03 0.31
CA ALA A 26 -12.55 8.11 0.53
C ALA A 26 -13.20 9.23 -0.30
N ARG A 27 -12.55 10.38 -0.50
CA ARG A 27 -13.05 11.44 -1.41
C ARG A 27 -13.05 10.99 -2.87
N ILE A 28 -11.96 10.37 -3.32
CA ILE A 28 -11.79 9.92 -4.71
C ILE A 28 -12.83 8.86 -5.07
N PHE A 29 -12.95 7.84 -4.22
CA PHE A 29 -13.73 6.65 -4.52
C PHE A 29 -15.12 6.64 -3.86
N GLN A 30 -15.48 7.71 -3.15
CA GLN A 30 -16.71 7.81 -2.34
C GLN A 30 -16.86 6.66 -1.32
N SER A 31 -15.73 6.23 -0.76
CA SER A 31 -15.67 5.11 0.17
C SER A 31 -16.13 5.46 1.57
N ASP A 32 -16.58 4.42 2.28
CA ASP A 32 -16.73 4.40 3.73
C ASP A 32 -15.40 4.05 4.40
N ILE A 33 -15.13 4.68 5.54
CA ILE A 33 -13.94 4.42 6.35
C ILE A 33 -14.36 3.68 7.61
N ILE A 34 -13.69 2.58 7.91
CA ILE A 34 -13.82 1.86 9.16
C ILE A 34 -12.51 1.97 9.93
N LEU A 35 -12.55 2.61 11.08
CA LEU A 35 -11.43 2.65 12.01
C LEU A 35 -11.45 1.40 12.88
N LEU A 36 -10.34 0.68 12.97
CA LEU A 36 -10.24 -0.52 13.79
C LEU A 36 -9.11 -0.37 14.80
N GLN A 37 -9.41 -0.58 16.07
CA GLN A 37 -8.39 -0.79 17.09
C GLN A 37 -8.55 -2.19 17.67
N VAL A 38 -7.46 -2.95 17.69
CA VAL A 38 -7.42 -4.25 18.35
C VAL A 38 -6.62 -4.13 19.64
N LEU A 39 -7.26 -4.48 20.75
CA LEU A 39 -6.67 -4.46 22.08
C LEU A 39 -6.24 -5.87 22.46
N ASP A 40 -4.95 -6.05 22.77
CA ASP A 40 -4.41 -7.34 23.22
C ASP A 40 -4.06 -7.25 24.71
N PRO A 41 -4.80 -7.94 25.61
CA PRO A 41 -4.51 -7.96 27.04
C PRO A 41 -3.07 -8.40 27.35
N ALA A 42 -2.52 -9.35 26.57
CA ALA A 42 -1.17 -9.85 26.76
C ALA A 42 -0.10 -8.81 26.37
N PHE A 43 -0.42 -7.93 25.42
CA PHE A 43 0.45 -6.81 25.03
C PHE A 43 0.40 -5.67 26.05
N SER A 44 -0.78 -5.39 26.62
CA SER A 44 -0.95 -4.30 27.60
C SER A 44 -0.48 -4.63 29.02
N GLN A 45 -0.37 -5.92 29.37
CA GLN A 45 0.05 -6.38 30.71
C GLN A 45 1.00 -7.59 30.63
N PRO A 46 2.21 -7.43 30.06
CA PRO A 46 3.12 -8.56 29.81
C PRO A 46 3.60 -9.27 31.08
N ASP A 47 3.65 -8.57 32.22
CA ASP A 47 4.16 -9.10 33.50
C ASP A 47 3.07 -9.62 34.45
N SER A 48 1.79 -9.63 34.04
CA SER A 48 0.67 -10.03 34.91
C SER A 48 0.00 -11.31 34.40
N SER A 49 -0.10 -12.33 35.27
CA SER A 49 -0.76 -13.60 34.96
C SER A 49 -2.30 -13.50 34.89
N ALA A 50 -2.87 -12.38 35.34
CA ALA A 50 -4.30 -12.10 35.27
C ALA A 50 -4.53 -10.63 34.88
N CYS A 51 -5.41 -10.40 33.90
CA CYS A 51 -5.81 -9.06 33.50
C CYS A 51 -6.76 -8.48 34.56
N ASP A 52 -6.41 -7.32 35.13
CA ASP A 52 -7.32 -6.56 36.01
C ASP A 52 -8.55 -6.09 35.20
N PRO A 53 -9.77 -6.57 35.51
CA PRO A 53 -10.98 -6.22 34.75
C PRO A 53 -11.31 -4.73 34.77
N LEU A 54 -11.02 -4.03 35.86
CA LEU A 54 -11.34 -2.60 35.98
C LEU A 54 -10.37 -1.78 35.13
N LYS A 55 -9.07 -2.09 35.21
CA LYS A 55 -8.06 -1.48 34.33
C LYS A 55 -8.35 -1.78 32.85
N TRP A 56 -8.79 -3.00 32.52
CA TRP A 56 -9.14 -3.35 31.15
C TRP A 56 -10.34 -2.55 30.63
N GLN A 57 -11.37 -2.36 31.47
CA GLN A 57 -12.53 -1.54 31.11
C GLN A 57 -12.15 -0.07 30.85
N ILE A 58 -11.20 0.47 31.63
CA ILE A 58 -10.66 1.82 31.40
C ILE A 58 -9.96 1.88 30.03
N ILE A 59 -9.08 0.94 29.71
CA ILE A 59 -8.37 0.88 28.42
C ILE A 59 -9.36 0.81 27.24
N LYS A 60 -10.42 0.00 27.35
CA LYS A 60 -11.46 -0.05 26.32
C LYS A 60 -12.16 1.29 26.15
N THR A 61 -12.56 1.91 27.25
CA THR A 61 -13.27 3.20 27.23
C THR A 61 -12.39 4.30 26.62
N GLU A 62 -11.09 4.31 26.94
CA GLU A 62 -10.12 5.23 26.34
C GLU A 62 -10.00 5.04 24.83
N ALA A 63 -9.91 3.79 24.37
CA ALA A 63 -9.89 3.45 22.95
C ALA A 63 -11.20 3.83 22.23
N GLU A 64 -12.36 3.67 22.87
CA GLU A 64 -13.65 4.10 22.33
C GLU A 64 -13.71 5.61 22.15
N ILE A 65 -13.35 6.37 23.19
CA ILE A 65 -13.31 7.83 23.16
C ILE A 65 -12.34 8.32 22.07
N TYR A 66 -11.17 7.69 21.99
CA TYR A 66 -10.16 7.99 20.97
C TYR A 66 -10.71 7.81 19.56
N LEU A 67 -11.21 6.61 19.23
CA LEU A 67 -11.74 6.31 17.89
C LEU A 67 -12.96 7.16 17.56
N GLN A 68 -13.83 7.44 18.54
CA GLN A 68 -14.98 8.32 18.36
C GLN A 68 -14.54 9.75 18.01
N GLY A 69 -13.50 10.25 18.66
CA GLY A 69 -12.89 11.56 18.38
C GLY A 69 -12.34 11.64 16.96
N ILE A 70 -11.53 10.65 16.56
CA ILE A 70 -10.96 10.56 15.21
C ILE A 70 -12.07 10.43 14.16
N ALA A 71 -13.04 9.54 14.35
CA ALA A 71 -14.17 9.36 13.44
C ALA A 71 -14.96 10.66 13.25
N SER A 72 -15.20 11.40 14.33
CA SER A 72 -15.90 12.70 14.27
C SER A 72 -15.12 13.74 13.47
N GLN A 73 -13.80 13.78 13.64
CA GLN A 73 -12.92 14.67 12.87
C GLN A 73 -12.92 14.31 11.38
N ILE A 74 -12.80 13.02 11.05
CA ILE A 74 -12.83 12.54 9.66
C ILE A 74 -14.18 12.85 9.00
N ARG A 75 -15.31 12.61 9.70
CA ARG A 75 -16.65 12.97 9.19
C ARG A 75 -16.75 14.46 8.88
N LYS A 76 -16.25 15.31 9.78
CA LYS A 76 -16.22 16.76 9.59
C LYS A 76 -15.38 17.14 8.36
N ASN A 77 -14.23 16.50 8.17
CA ASN A 77 -13.35 16.77 7.05
C ASN A 77 -13.95 16.33 5.71
N LEU A 78 -14.55 15.13 5.66
CA LEU A 78 -15.11 14.55 4.43
C LEU A 78 -16.42 15.20 4.00
N GLY A 79 -17.20 15.73 4.94
CA GLY A 79 -18.55 16.22 4.68
C GLY A 79 -19.54 15.10 4.38
N GLU A 80 -20.74 15.49 3.95
CA GLU A 80 -21.80 14.54 3.59
C GLU A 80 -21.49 13.83 2.27
N LYS A 81 -21.93 12.56 2.12
CA LYS A 81 -21.91 11.91 0.81
C LYS A 81 -22.89 12.64 -0.13
N PRO A 82 -22.54 12.85 -1.41
CA PRO A 82 -23.51 13.32 -2.38
C PRO A 82 -24.69 12.35 -2.45
N LEU A 83 -25.92 12.88 -2.53
CA LEU A 83 -27.17 12.13 -2.48
C LEU A 83 -27.17 10.99 -3.52
N ILE A 84 -27.28 9.75 -3.04
CA ILE A 84 -27.63 8.59 -3.86
C ILE A 84 -29.08 8.27 -3.54
N ASN A 85 -29.99 8.38 -4.51
CA ASN A 85 -31.42 8.08 -4.35
C ASN A 85 -32.19 8.88 -3.28
N ASN A 86 -31.90 10.18 -3.12
CA ASN A 86 -32.62 11.11 -2.22
C ASN A 86 -32.59 10.75 -0.72
N GLU A 87 -31.74 9.81 -0.30
CA GLU A 87 -31.49 9.53 1.12
C GLU A 87 -30.05 9.93 1.47
N ILE A 88 -29.90 10.67 2.57
CA ILE A 88 -28.58 11.01 3.11
C ILE A 88 -28.08 9.76 3.83
N GLU A 89 -27.09 9.08 3.26
CA GLU A 89 -26.39 8.01 3.97
C GLU A 89 -25.45 8.67 5.00
N THR A 90 -25.91 8.75 6.25
CA THR A 90 -25.31 9.61 7.29
C THR A 90 -24.01 9.08 7.89
N ASN A 91 -23.56 7.86 7.57
CA ASN A 91 -22.48 7.22 8.33
C ASN A 91 -21.28 6.78 7.47
N ARG A 92 -20.65 7.73 6.78
CA ARG A 92 -19.43 7.53 5.96
C ARG A 92 -18.21 7.03 6.75
N VAL A 93 -18.23 7.14 8.08
CA VAL A 93 -17.13 6.74 8.94
C VAL A 93 -17.68 5.96 10.12
N GLU A 94 -17.17 4.76 10.33
CA GLU A 94 -17.49 3.86 11.43
C GLU A 94 -16.22 3.52 12.21
N TYR A 95 -16.39 3.01 13.42
CA TYR A 95 -15.26 2.50 14.20
C TYR A 95 -15.64 1.22 14.94
N CYS A 96 -14.67 0.35 15.15
CA CYS A 96 -14.83 -0.92 15.85
C CYS A 96 -13.63 -1.18 16.76
N ILE A 97 -13.92 -1.80 17.91
CA ILE A 97 -12.89 -2.31 18.82
C ILE A 97 -12.99 -3.84 18.83
N ARG A 98 -11.85 -4.49 18.68
CA ARG A 98 -11.70 -5.95 18.82
C ARG A 98 -10.70 -6.27 19.92
N GLU A 99 -10.77 -7.50 20.41
CA GLU A 99 -9.87 -8.01 21.44
C GLU A 99 -9.14 -9.25 20.97
N GLY A 100 -7.87 -9.37 21.37
CA GLY A 100 -7.03 -10.53 21.08
C GLY A 100 -5.84 -10.17 20.20
N ARG A 101 -5.36 -11.16 19.45
CA ARG A 101 -4.12 -11.03 18.68
C ARG A 101 -4.30 -10.02 17.56
N ILE A 102 -3.49 -8.97 17.58
CA ILE A 102 -3.72 -7.74 16.79
C ILE A 102 -3.76 -8.02 15.29
N ALA A 103 -2.74 -8.67 14.74
CA ALA A 103 -2.62 -8.86 13.29
C ALA A 103 -3.69 -9.81 12.74
N GLU A 104 -3.98 -10.89 13.46
CA GLU A 104 -4.98 -11.89 13.13
C GLU A 104 -6.38 -11.25 13.11
N ASN A 105 -6.74 -10.48 14.14
CA ASN A 105 -8.01 -9.77 14.18
C ASN A 105 -8.15 -8.72 13.05
N ILE A 106 -7.08 -8.02 12.68
CA ILE A 106 -7.12 -7.06 11.54
C ILE A 106 -7.46 -7.80 10.25
N VAL A 107 -6.80 -8.94 9.99
CA VAL A 107 -7.02 -9.75 8.78
C VAL A 107 -8.41 -10.38 8.77
N ASP A 108 -8.82 -10.98 9.89
CA ASP A 108 -10.14 -11.58 10.04
C ASP A 108 -11.25 -10.53 9.87
N PHE A 109 -11.09 -9.36 10.51
CA PHE A 109 -12.02 -8.25 10.35
C PHE A 109 -12.13 -7.82 8.89
N ALA A 110 -10.99 -7.62 8.22
CA ALA A 110 -10.96 -7.19 6.83
C ALA A 110 -11.72 -8.15 5.89
N HIS A 111 -11.56 -9.46 6.10
CA HIS A 111 -12.30 -10.46 5.33
C HIS A 111 -13.78 -10.55 5.71
N SER A 112 -14.12 -10.46 7.00
CA SER A 112 -15.51 -10.58 7.47
C SER A 112 -16.39 -9.38 7.10
N GLU A 113 -15.80 -8.18 7.00
CA GLU A 113 -16.51 -6.92 6.77
C GLU A 113 -16.48 -6.47 5.30
N ASN A 114 -16.01 -7.33 4.38
CA ASN A 114 -15.85 -7.05 2.95
C ASN A 114 -15.07 -5.75 2.70
N ILE A 115 -13.90 -5.63 3.34
CA ILE A 115 -13.00 -4.50 3.10
C ILE A 115 -12.38 -4.63 1.71
N ASP A 116 -12.29 -3.51 0.99
CA ASP A 116 -11.70 -3.45 -0.35
C ASP A 116 -10.26 -2.92 -0.34
N LEU A 117 -9.89 -2.15 0.69
CA LEU A 117 -8.56 -1.55 0.84
C LEU A 117 -8.21 -1.41 2.32
N ILE A 118 -7.01 -1.84 2.70
CA ILE A 118 -6.44 -1.53 4.02
C ILE A 118 -5.41 -0.42 3.86
N ILE A 119 -5.54 0.63 4.65
CA ILE A 119 -4.55 1.70 4.74
C ILE A 119 -3.94 1.63 6.12
N ILE A 120 -2.65 1.29 6.18
CA ILE A 120 -1.95 1.03 7.43
C ILE A 120 -0.57 1.70 7.41
N SER A 121 -0.19 2.26 8.56
CA SER A 121 1.13 2.84 8.75
C SER A 121 2.19 1.77 8.99
N THR A 122 3.42 2.06 8.59
CA THR A 122 4.59 1.22 8.86
C THR A 122 4.92 1.09 10.34
N HIS A 123 4.65 2.12 11.12
CA HIS A 123 4.92 2.17 12.55
C HIS A 123 3.71 2.67 13.32
N GLY A 124 3.70 2.40 14.62
CA GLY A 124 2.60 2.69 15.52
C GLY A 124 3.10 2.97 16.93
N ALA A 125 2.39 2.50 17.95
CA ALA A 125 2.68 2.68 19.37
C ALA A 125 4.07 2.17 19.79
N GLY A 126 4.63 1.21 19.04
CA GLY A 126 6.00 0.72 19.23
C GLY A 126 7.10 1.70 18.81
N GLY A 127 6.76 2.84 18.18
CA GLY A 127 7.72 3.84 17.73
C GLY A 127 8.52 3.41 16.50
N PHE A 128 9.52 4.23 16.14
CA PHE A 128 10.47 3.89 15.08
C PHE A 128 11.42 2.78 15.51
N SER A 129 11.79 1.92 14.58
CA SER A 129 12.78 0.87 14.79
C SER A 129 13.81 0.86 13.67
N ARG A 130 14.84 0.01 13.77
CA ARG A 130 15.76 -0.24 12.64
C ARG A 130 15.07 -0.98 11.48
N TRP A 131 13.87 -1.51 11.70
CA TRP A 131 13.06 -2.14 10.68
C TRP A 131 12.17 -1.09 10.02
N ASN A 132 12.03 -1.19 8.70
CA ASN A 132 11.23 -0.26 7.90
C ASN A 132 9.71 -0.43 8.10
N ILE A 133 9.30 -1.57 8.66
CA ILE A 133 7.93 -1.95 8.94
C ILE A 133 7.90 -2.65 10.31
N ASN A 134 6.93 -2.30 11.16
CA ASN A 134 6.78 -2.91 12.47
C ASN A 134 6.26 -4.35 12.35
N SER A 135 6.33 -5.10 13.45
CA SER A 135 5.96 -6.52 13.48
C SER A 135 4.47 -6.78 13.23
N ILE A 136 3.58 -5.87 13.62
CA ILE A 136 2.13 -6.00 13.40
C ILE A 136 1.80 -5.80 11.92
N THR A 137 2.20 -4.67 11.35
CA THR A 137 2.00 -4.36 9.94
C THR A 137 2.65 -5.44 9.07
N GLN A 138 3.86 -5.93 9.42
CA GLN A 138 4.51 -7.03 8.71
C GLN A 138 3.69 -8.34 8.75
N LYS A 139 3.10 -8.69 9.89
CA LYS A 139 2.21 -9.85 10.00
C LYS A 139 0.94 -9.67 9.15
N VAL A 140 0.30 -8.51 9.23
CA VAL A 140 -0.91 -8.19 8.43
C VAL A 140 -0.62 -8.35 6.94
N VAL A 141 0.41 -7.68 6.42
CA VAL A 141 0.75 -7.78 4.98
C VAL A 141 1.12 -9.22 4.59
N SER A 142 1.73 -9.99 5.49
CA SER A 142 2.10 -11.39 5.19
C SER A 142 0.91 -12.35 5.15
N MET A 143 -0.26 -11.95 5.64
CA MET A 143 -1.47 -12.79 5.72
C MET A 143 -2.60 -12.29 4.83
N ILE A 144 -2.59 -11.02 4.45
CA ILE A 144 -3.72 -10.38 3.77
C ILE A 144 -3.67 -10.53 2.24
N TYR A 145 -4.80 -10.94 1.67
CA TYR A 145 -5.02 -11.02 0.22
C TYR A 145 -6.04 -9.97 -0.24
N LEU A 146 -5.80 -8.71 0.15
CA LEU A 146 -6.55 -7.54 -0.27
C LEU A 146 -5.57 -6.44 -0.73
N PRO A 147 -6.04 -5.45 -1.49
CA PRO A 147 -5.26 -4.22 -1.73
C PRO A 147 -4.83 -3.56 -0.41
N VAL A 148 -3.58 -3.13 -0.35
CA VAL A 148 -3.01 -2.48 0.85
C VAL A 148 -2.21 -1.24 0.46
N LEU A 149 -2.48 -0.12 1.12
CA LEU A 149 -1.63 1.06 1.12
C LEU A 149 -0.79 1.07 2.40
N ILE A 150 0.52 0.98 2.23
CA ILE A 150 1.50 1.14 3.30
C ILE A 150 2.02 2.58 3.32
N VAL A 151 1.76 3.24 4.43
CA VAL A 151 2.19 4.63 4.67
C VAL A 151 3.50 4.64 5.43
N ARG A 152 4.52 5.31 4.88
CA ARG A 152 5.81 5.50 5.55
C ARG A 152 5.66 6.58 6.62
N SER A 153 5.77 6.19 7.89
CA SER A 153 5.47 7.07 9.03
C SER A 153 6.53 8.15 9.25
N TYR A 154 7.70 8.00 8.64
CA TYR A 154 8.79 8.99 8.65
C TYR A 154 8.73 9.96 7.46
N ASP A 155 7.85 9.70 6.49
CA ASP A 155 7.59 10.60 5.37
C ASP A 155 6.56 11.64 5.81
N LEU A 156 7.07 12.73 6.42
CA LEU A 156 6.24 13.76 6.99
C LEU A 156 5.70 14.67 5.87
N PRO A 157 4.37 14.76 5.65
CA PRO A 157 3.84 15.85 4.83
C PRO A 157 4.27 17.18 5.44
N GLN A 158 4.60 18.15 4.59
CA GLN A 158 5.01 19.48 5.03
C GLN A 158 3.89 20.08 5.89
N ILE A 159 4.28 20.65 7.04
CA ILE A 159 3.45 20.98 8.22
C ILE A 159 2.22 21.88 7.91
N ASN A 160 2.11 22.42 6.70
CA ASN A 160 1.12 23.44 6.32
C ASN A 160 0.04 22.95 5.34
N GLU A 161 0.03 21.67 4.93
CA GLU A 161 -0.98 21.17 3.98
C GLU A 161 -2.00 20.25 4.66
N PRO A 162 -3.29 20.61 4.69
CA PRO A 162 -4.33 19.79 5.33
C PRO A 162 -4.72 18.56 4.52
N ILE A 163 -4.25 18.45 3.27
CA ILE A 163 -4.64 17.39 2.32
C ILE A 163 -3.35 16.78 1.76
N ILE A 164 -3.29 15.45 1.69
CA ILE A 164 -2.20 14.77 1.00
C ILE A 164 -2.39 14.92 -0.51
N HIS A 165 -1.32 15.34 -1.19
CA HIS A 165 -1.25 15.39 -2.64
C HIS A 165 -0.22 14.37 -3.13
N TYR A 166 -0.65 13.49 -4.05
CA TYR A 166 0.26 12.64 -4.80
C TYR A 166 0.55 13.30 -6.14
N ASN A 167 1.63 14.07 -6.19
CA ASN A 167 2.05 14.80 -7.38
C ASN A 167 2.87 13.90 -8.31
N ARG A 168 3.68 13.00 -7.75
CA ARG A 168 4.50 12.06 -8.51
C ARG A 168 4.16 10.64 -8.14
N ILE A 169 3.49 9.94 -9.06
CA ILE A 169 3.08 8.55 -8.88
C ILE A 169 3.91 7.67 -9.80
N MET A 170 4.67 6.74 -9.24
CA MET A 170 5.44 5.78 -10.03
C MET A 170 4.71 4.44 -10.15
N LEU A 171 4.65 3.93 -11.37
CA LEU A 171 4.08 2.63 -11.70
C LEU A 171 5.18 1.75 -12.30
N PRO A 172 5.77 0.82 -11.52
CA PRO A 172 6.66 -0.19 -12.07
C PRO A 172 5.87 -1.17 -12.96
N ILE A 173 6.20 -1.21 -14.25
CA ILE A 173 5.59 -2.08 -15.26
C ILE A 173 6.65 -3.05 -15.76
N ASP A 174 6.41 -4.34 -15.59
CA ASP A 174 7.33 -5.40 -16.00
C ASP A 174 6.98 -6.03 -17.37
N GLY A 175 5.91 -5.57 -18.02
CA GLY A 175 5.38 -6.13 -19.28
C GLY A 175 4.24 -7.14 -19.08
N SER A 176 3.90 -7.47 -17.84
CA SER A 176 2.78 -8.33 -17.53
C SER A 176 1.45 -7.55 -17.55
N ARG A 177 0.37 -8.19 -18.03
CA ARG A 177 -0.97 -7.56 -18.07
C ARG A 177 -1.51 -7.16 -16.69
N ARG A 178 -1.03 -7.80 -15.63
CA ARG A 178 -1.42 -7.49 -14.24
C ARG A 178 -0.76 -6.21 -13.75
N ALA A 179 0.48 -5.93 -14.15
CA ALA A 179 1.15 -4.68 -13.80
C ALA A 179 0.39 -3.47 -14.37
N GLU A 180 -0.28 -3.64 -15.53
CA GLU A 180 -1.17 -2.62 -16.10
C GLU A 180 -2.37 -2.28 -15.19
N TRP A 181 -2.79 -3.15 -14.25
CA TRP A 181 -3.89 -2.84 -13.33
C TRP A 181 -3.56 -1.67 -12.41
N ALA A 182 -2.28 -1.50 -12.04
CA ALA A 182 -1.81 -0.35 -11.26
C ALA A 182 -2.07 0.99 -11.98
N MET A 183 -2.14 0.98 -13.32
CA MET A 183 -2.40 2.19 -14.11
C MET A 183 -3.79 2.75 -13.87
N SER A 184 -4.80 1.90 -13.65
CA SER A 184 -6.17 2.35 -13.42
C SER A 184 -6.26 3.25 -12.18
N ILE A 185 -5.67 2.81 -11.07
CA ILE A 185 -5.69 3.57 -9.81
C ILE A 185 -4.74 4.76 -9.87
N GLY A 186 -3.53 4.58 -10.41
CA GLY A 186 -2.60 5.69 -10.61
C GLY A 186 -3.24 6.85 -11.39
N THR A 187 -4.07 6.51 -12.40
CA THR A 187 -4.82 7.49 -13.19
C THR A 187 -5.88 8.23 -12.37
N GLU A 188 -6.68 7.52 -11.58
CA GLU A 188 -7.72 8.16 -10.76
C GLU A 188 -7.12 9.07 -9.67
N LEU A 189 -6.02 8.64 -9.06
CA LEU A 189 -5.27 9.46 -8.10
C LEU A 189 -4.72 10.74 -8.77
N ALA A 190 -4.10 10.61 -9.95
CA ALA A 190 -3.58 11.74 -10.70
C ALA A 190 -4.70 12.71 -11.12
N LYS A 191 -5.82 12.22 -11.67
CA LYS A 191 -6.97 13.05 -12.06
C LYS A 191 -7.56 13.83 -10.89
N TRP A 192 -7.73 13.18 -9.74
CA TRP A 192 -8.30 13.84 -8.57
C TRP A 192 -7.42 15.00 -8.09
N ASN A 193 -6.10 14.80 -8.10
CA ASN A 193 -5.18 15.84 -7.70
C ASN A 193 -5.23 17.06 -8.66
N ILE A 194 -5.54 16.86 -9.94
CA ILE A 194 -5.87 17.96 -10.88
C ILE A 194 -7.17 18.66 -10.45
N SER A 195 -8.21 17.90 -10.10
CA SER A 195 -9.53 18.45 -9.71
C SER A 195 -9.51 19.25 -8.41
N LEU A 196 -8.60 18.96 -7.48
CA LEU A 196 -8.40 19.76 -6.26
C LEU A 196 -7.73 21.11 -6.57
N ASN A 197 -6.99 21.18 -7.68
CA ASN A 197 -6.11 22.27 -8.06
C ASN A 197 -6.70 23.18 -9.16
N ASP A 198 -8.01 23.47 -9.15
CA ASP A 198 -8.60 24.51 -10.05
C ASP A 198 -7.97 25.92 -9.82
N GLN A 199 -7.18 26.07 -8.75
CA GLN A 199 -6.08 27.02 -8.62
C GLN A 199 -4.83 26.21 -8.19
N PRO A 200 -3.96 25.76 -9.10
CA PRO A 200 -2.78 25.03 -8.68
C PRO A 200 -1.91 25.97 -7.85
N ILE A 201 -1.47 25.52 -6.67
CA ILE A 201 -0.52 26.28 -5.82
C ILE A 201 0.73 26.63 -6.62
N ASN A 202 1.08 25.79 -7.62
CA ASN A 202 2.09 26.05 -8.63
C ASN A 202 1.64 25.51 -10.01
N PRO A 203 1.47 26.34 -11.06
CA PRO A 203 1.03 25.92 -12.40
C PRO A 203 1.92 24.84 -13.07
N ASP A 204 3.17 24.70 -12.59
CA ASP A 204 4.16 23.76 -13.10
C ASP A 204 4.14 22.37 -12.40
N GLU A 205 3.41 22.22 -11.29
CA GLU A 205 3.31 20.97 -10.51
C GLU A 205 2.00 20.22 -10.81
N LYS A 206 1.79 19.89 -12.08
CA LYS A 206 0.72 18.95 -12.42
C LYS A 206 1.07 17.56 -11.89
N PRO A 207 0.09 16.79 -11.40
CA PRO A 207 0.32 15.40 -11.05
C PRO A 207 0.75 14.61 -12.28
N ARG A 208 1.82 13.84 -12.15
CA ARG A 208 2.43 13.05 -13.22
C ARG A 208 2.56 11.60 -12.83
N ILE A 209 2.30 10.74 -13.82
CA ILE A 209 2.55 9.31 -13.72
C ILE A 209 3.90 8.99 -14.38
N LEU A 210 4.79 8.33 -13.65
CA LEU A 210 6.01 7.74 -14.19
C LEU A 210 5.82 6.24 -14.40
N LEU A 211 5.76 5.80 -15.65
CA LEU A 211 5.85 4.37 -16.00
C LEU A 211 7.32 3.97 -16.00
N LEU A 212 7.71 3.08 -15.08
CA LEU A 212 9.06 2.58 -14.96
C LEU A 212 9.14 1.12 -15.42
N THR A 213 10.01 0.81 -16.37
CA THR A 213 10.38 -0.58 -16.69
C THR A 213 11.87 -0.77 -16.47
N ILE A 214 12.24 -1.90 -15.84
CA ILE A 214 13.63 -2.27 -15.63
C ILE A 214 13.96 -3.47 -16.50
N ILE A 215 14.97 -3.30 -17.35
CA ILE A 215 15.53 -4.37 -18.16
C ILE A 215 16.73 -4.92 -17.41
N ARG A 216 16.63 -6.18 -16.98
CA ARG A 216 17.74 -6.91 -16.37
C ARG A 216 18.58 -7.54 -17.48
N PRO A 217 19.88 -7.19 -17.61
CA PRO A 217 20.78 -7.92 -18.49
C PRO A 217 20.82 -9.42 -18.12
N PRO A 218 20.98 -10.33 -19.09
CA PRO A 218 21.10 -11.75 -18.80
C PRO A 218 22.34 -12.02 -17.93
N GLU A 219 22.16 -12.82 -16.88
CA GLU A 219 23.23 -13.25 -15.99
C GLU A 219 23.73 -14.62 -16.39
N PHE A 220 25.05 -14.77 -16.51
CA PHE A 220 25.71 -16.02 -16.86
C PHE A 220 26.58 -16.47 -15.69
N PRO A 221 26.34 -17.65 -15.10
CA PRO A 221 27.15 -18.17 -13.99
C PRO A 221 28.47 -18.75 -14.53
N ILE A 222 29.31 -17.91 -15.12
CA ILE A 222 30.61 -18.28 -15.70
C ILE A 222 31.75 -17.47 -15.06
N PRO A 223 32.97 -18.02 -14.96
CA PRO A 223 34.11 -17.29 -14.40
C PRO A 223 34.48 -16.07 -15.26
N GLU A 224 34.94 -15.01 -14.59
CA GLU A 224 35.53 -13.88 -15.28
C GLU A 224 36.93 -14.22 -15.85
N PRO A 225 37.33 -13.59 -16.97
CA PRO A 225 36.57 -12.62 -17.76
C PRO A 225 35.48 -13.29 -18.63
N ILE A 226 34.34 -12.62 -18.76
CA ILE A 226 33.25 -13.07 -19.64
C ILE A 226 33.74 -13.04 -21.11
N PRO A 227 33.58 -14.13 -21.88
CA PRO A 227 33.92 -14.15 -23.30
C PRO A 227 33.26 -13.02 -24.10
N LEU A 228 34.00 -12.43 -25.04
CA LEU A 228 33.54 -11.27 -25.82
C LEU A 228 32.23 -11.58 -26.57
N GLU A 229 32.08 -12.79 -27.09
CA GLU A 229 30.88 -13.23 -27.82
C GLU A 229 29.64 -13.18 -26.92
N ILE A 230 29.77 -13.57 -25.64
CA ILE A 230 28.67 -13.53 -24.67
C ILE A 230 28.32 -12.08 -24.32
N SER A 231 29.34 -11.23 -24.13
CA SER A 231 29.11 -9.79 -23.88
C SER A 231 28.37 -9.12 -25.04
N GLN A 232 28.80 -9.40 -26.28
CA GLN A 232 28.16 -8.86 -27.48
C GLN A 232 26.71 -9.33 -27.64
N LEU A 233 26.43 -10.62 -27.40
CA LEU A 233 25.07 -11.15 -27.44
C LEU A 233 24.20 -10.54 -26.34
N SER A 234 24.74 -10.34 -25.14
CA SER A 234 24.04 -9.69 -24.03
C SER A 234 23.66 -8.24 -24.38
N GLU A 235 24.61 -7.46 -24.91
CA GLU A 235 24.36 -6.09 -25.38
C GLU A 235 23.29 -6.03 -26.48
N GLN A 236 23.36 -6.95 -27.46
CA GLN A 236 22.37 -7.06 -28.51
C GLN A 236 20.97 -7.38 -27.94
N LEU A 237 20.88 -8.31 -26.99
CA LEU A 237 19.61 -8.66 -26.36
C LEU A 237 19.02 -7.50 -25.56
N VAL A 238 19.84 -6.77 -24.81
CA VAL A 238 19.41 -5.57 -24.08
C VAL A 238 18.90 -4.50 -25.04
N LYS A 239 19.60 -4.27 -26.16
CA LYS A 239 19.16 -3.30 -27.17
C LYS A 239 17.80 -3.67 -27.77
N ILE A 240 17.61 -4.93 -28.19
CA ILE A 240 16.32 -5.40 -28.72
C ILE A 240 15.22 -5.26 -27.67
N SER A 241 15.52 -5.63 -26.43
CA SER A 241 14.57 -5.52 -25.31
C SER A 241 14.17 -4.07 -25.07
N TYR A 242 15.13 -3.13 -25.14
CA TYR A 242 14.89 -1.70 -25.00
C TYR A 242 13.92 -1.20 -26.08
N ASP A 243 14.15 -1.53 -27.34
CA ASP A 243 13.30 -1.09 -28.45
C ASP A 243 11.86 -1.60 -28.31
N VAL A 244 11.70 -2.87 -27.89
CA VAL A 244 10.38 -3.49 -27.65
C VAL A 244 9.66 -2.82 -26.48
N VAL A 245 10.35 -2.65 -25.35
CA VAL A 245 9.78 -2.01 -24.15
C VAL A 245 9.44 -0.55 -24.43
N ASN A 246 10.28 0.18 -25.15
CA ASN A 246 10.04 1.57 -25.49
C ASN A 246 8.77 1.74 -26.33
N LYS A 247 8.56 0.87 -27.32
CA LYS A 247 7.31 0.84 -28.08
C LYS A 247 6.11 0.54 -27.18
N TYR A 248 6.22 -0.48 -26.33
CA TYR A 248 5.16 -0.86 -25.39
C TYR A 248 4.78 0.27 -24.43
N LEU A 249 5.75 0.92 -23.79
CA LEU A 249 5.52 2.05 -22.90
C LEU A 249 4.92 3.26 -23.62
N THR A 250 5.33 3.51 -24.87
CA THR A 250 4.74 4.57 -25.70
C THR A 250 3.26 4.31 -25.97
N GLU A 251 2.90 3.05 -26.26
CA GLU A 251 1.50 2.65 -26.44
C GLU A 251 0.69 2.80 -25.15
N LEU A 252 1.23 2.40 -24.00
CA LEU A 252 0.58 2.58 -22.69
C LEU A 252 0.38 4.05 -22.34
N LYS A 253 1.43 4.87 -22.53
CA LYS A 253 1.37 6.32 -22.33
C LYS A 253 0.25 6.96 -23.16
N GLY A 254 0.09 6.55 -24.42
CA GLY A 254 -0.96 7.05 -25.30
C GLY A 254 -2.39 6.71 -24.87
N ARG A 255 -2.59 5.73 -23.97
CA ARG A 255 -3.90 5.36 -23.42
C ARG A 255 -4.26 6.12 -22.15
N LEU A 256 -3.29 6.78 -21.51
CA LEU A 256 -3.51 7.47 -20.24
C LEU A 256 -4.08 8.88 -20.47
N PRO A 257 -5.17 9.26 -19.77
CA PRO A 257 -5.77 10.59 -19.90
C PRO A 257 -5.05 11.67 -19.09
N VAL A 258 -3.93 11.33 -18.43
CA VAL A 258 -3.15 12.21 -17.56
C VAL A 258 -1.71 12.33 -18.06
N GLU A 259 -1.00 13.36 -17.63
CA GLU A 259 0.41 13.53 -17.97
C GLU A 259 1.23 12.32 -17.51
N CYS A 260 1.93 11.71 -18.45
CA CYS A 260 2.65 10.47 -18.22
C CYS A 260 4.05 10.53 -18.84
N GLU A 261 5.04 10.20 -18.02
CA GLU A 261 6.43 10.02 -18.39
C GLU A 261 6.76 8.52 -18.40
N THR A 262 7.72 8.14 -19.23
CA THR A 262 8.16 6.74 -19.36
C THR A 262 9.65 6.68 -19.14
N ARG A 263 10.11 5.73 -18.33
CA ARG A 263 11.52 5.51 -18.06
C ARG A 263 11.86 4.03 -18.19
N ILE A 264 12.94 3.77 -18.92
CA ILE A 264 13.54 2.44 -19.03
C ILE A 264 14.90 2.49 -18.36
N VAL A 265 15.12 1.64 -17.39
CA VAL A 265 16.40 1.51 -16.68
C VAL A 265 16.99 0.14 -16.97
N VAL A 266 18.27 0.09 -17.35
CA VAL A 266 19.00 -1.17 -17.46
C VAL A 266 19.78 -1.38 -16.16
N ASN A 267 19.46 -2.43 -15.40
CA ASN A 267 20.11 -2.70 -14.11
C ASN A 267 20.05 -4.20 -13.79
N THR A 268 21.13 -4.73 -13.21
CA THR A 268 21.18 -6.14 -12.77
C THR A 268 20.24 -6.41 -11.59
N SER A 269 20.02 -5.41 -10.72
CA SER A 269 19.08 -5.47 -9.60
C SER A 269 17.83 -4.66 -9.91
N ILE A 270 16.72 -5.36 -10.18
CA ILE A 270 15.40 -4.75 -10.36
C ILE A 270 15.01 -3.97 -9.10
N VAL A 271 15.21 -4.58 -7.95
CA VAL A 271 14.89 -3.99 -6.65
C VAL A 271 15.62 -2.66 -6.45
N SER A 272 16.96 -2.64 -6.59
CA SER A 272 17.75 -1.42 -6.40
C SER A 272 17.29 -0.33 -7.34
N ALA A 273 17.10 -0.66 -8.62
CA ALA A 273 16.66 0.31 -9.61
C ALA A 273 15.31 0.95 -9.27
N ILE A 274 14.34 0.20 -8.71
CA ILE A 274 13.08 0.79 -8.26
C ILE A 274 13.30 1.76 -7.10
N HIS A 275 14.08 1.36 -6.08
CA HIS A 275 14.37 2.23 -4.94
C HIS A 275 15.08 3.51 -5.37
N ASP A 276 16.12 3.37 -6.21
CA ASP A 276 16.92 4.48 -6.71
C ASP A 276 16.07 5.45 -7.55
N GLN A 277 15.20 4.93 -8.43
CA GLN A 277 14.30 5.77 -9.22
C GLN A 277 13.23 6.44 -8.37
N ALA A 278 12.67 5.76 -7.36
CA ALA A 278 11.68 6.34 -6.46
C ALA A 278 12.24 7.57 -5.73
N GLU A 279 13.52 7.51 -5.32
CA GLU A 279 14.18 8.62 -4.63
C GLU A 279 14.63 9.72 -5.59
N GLN A 280 15.30 9.36 -6.70
CA GLN A 280 15.80 10.32 -7.69
C GLN A 280 14.71 11.18 -8.31
N GLU A 281 13.53 10.59 -8.56
CA GLU A 281 12.42 11.28 -9.18
C GLU A 281 11.48 11.93 -8.15
N ASN A 282 11.82 11.90 -6.85
CA ASN A 282 11.00 12.40 -5.73
C ASN A 282 9.56 11.88 -5.81
N ILE A 283 9.40 10.56 -5.87
CA ILE A 283 8.09 9.91 -5.97
C ILE A 283 7.37 9.99 -4.62
N ASP A 284 6.09 10.38 -4.64
CA ASP A 284 5.23 10.44 -3.44
C ASP A 284 4.56 9.09 -3.15
N LEU A 285 4.20 8.37 -4.22
CA LEU A 285 3.54 7.08 -4.14
C LEU A 285 4.03 6.13 -5.23
N VAL A 286 4.41 4.92 -4.82
CA VAL A 286 4.63 3.81 -5.74
C VAL A 286 3.37 2.94 -5.76
N VAL A 287 2.90 2.57 -6.95
CA VAL A 287 1.78 1.62 -7.08
C VAL A 287 2.26 0.34 -7.76
N PHE A 288 2.17 -0.76 -7.03
CA PHE A 288 2.49 -2.10 -7.53
C PHE A 288 1.23 -2.92 -7.77
N CYS A 289 1.34 -3.88 -8.67
CA CYS A 289 0.58 -5.13 -8.57
C CYS A 289 1.28 -6.07 -7.59
N ALA A 290 0.52 -6.86 -6.81
CA ALA A 290 1.05 -7.77 -5.81
C ALA A 290 2.07 -8.75 -6.41
N HIS A 291 1.81 -9.26 -7.62
CA HIS A 291 2.72 -10.11 -8.37
C HIS A 291 3.08 -9.49 -9.73
N GLY A 292 4.23 -9.91 -10.26
CA GLY A 292 4.69 -9.60 -11.63
C GLY A 292 4.65 -10.83 -12.54
N HIS A 293 5.61 -10.93 -13.46
CA HIS A 293 5.73 -12.01 -14.44
C HIS A 293 5.89 -13.41 -13.85
N SER A 294 6.61 -13.57 -12.74
CA SER A 294 6.80 -14.87 -12.09
C SER A 294 5.55 -15.20 -11.27
N VAL A 295 4.79 -16.20 -11.71
CA VAL A 295 3.48 -16.54 -11.13
C VAL A 295 3.64 -17.58 -10.02
N GLU A 296 3.72 -17.12 -8.78
CA GLU A 296 3.63 -17.97 -7.59
C GLU A 296 2.54 -17.45 -6.65
N PHE A 297 1.33 -18.02 -6.73
CA PHE A 297 0.18 -17.64 -5.88
C PHE A 297 0.24 -18.21 -4.46
N ASN A 298 1.35 -18.86 -4.08
CA ASN A 298 1.51 -19.42 -2.74
C ASN A 298 1.73 -18.34 -1.68
N TYR A 299 2.03 -17.10 -2.11
CA TYR A 299 2.32 -15.97 -1.24
C TYR A 299 1.42 -14.78 -1.60
N PRO A 300 1.19 -13.82 -0.67
CA PRO A 300 0.39 -12.65 -0.97
C PRO A 300 1.02 -11.71 -2.00
N TYR A 301 2.36 -11.72 -2.10
CA TYR A 301 3.14 -10.82 -2.95
C TYR A 301 4.33 -11.54 -3.59
N GLY A 302 4.71 -11.08 -4.79
CA GLY A 302 5.95 -11.44 -5.44
C GLY A 302 7.19 -10.85 -4.75
N SER A 303 8.36 -11.37 -5.13
CA SER A 303 9.65 -11.01 -4.48
C SER A 303 9.98 -9.53 -4.57
N ILE A 304 9.69 -8.87 -5.70
CA ILE A 304 9.95 -7.44 -5.90
C ILE A 304 9.08 -6.59 -4.97
N THR A 305 7.78 -6.83 -4.97
CA THR A 305 6.81 -6.15 -4.11
C THR A 305 7.13 -6.37 -2.63
N ARG A 306 7.48 -7.61 -2.25
CA ARG A 306 7.89 -7.92 -0.88
C ARG A 306 9.15 -7.18 -0.46
N ASN A 307 10.16 -7.14 -1.32
CA ASN A 307 11.37 -6.39 -1.02
C ASN A 307 11.07 -4.89 -0.86
N TYR A 308 10.23 -4.33 -1.74
CA TYR A 308 9.86 -2.92 -1.63
C TYR A 308 9.08 -2.61 -0.34
N LEU A 309 8.20 -3.50 0.11
CA LEU A 309 7.56 -3.40 1.42
C LEU A 309 8.59 -3.28 2.55
N ASP A 310 9.56 -4.20 2.55
CA ASP A 310 10.55 -4.34 3.62
C ASP A 310 11.63 -3.24 3.59
N TYR A 311 11.93 -2.63 2.42
CA TYR A 311 13.08 -1.71 2.28
C TYR A 311 12.80 -0.37 1.57
N GLY A 312 11.62 -0.18 0.99
CA GLY A 312 11.28 1.04 0.23
C GLY A 312 11.18 2.27 1.11
N SER A 313 11.64 3.41 0.58
CA SER A 313 11.60 4.72 1.26
C SER A 313 10.27 5.45 1.11
N LYS A 314 9.52 5.16 0.05
CA LYS A 314 8.24 5.83 -0.25
C LYS A 314 7.04 5.00 0.16
N SER A 315 5.91 5.67 0.34
CA SER A 315 4.62 5.01 0.56
C SER A 315 4.24 4.18 -0.67
N VAL A 316 3.57 3.05 -0.44
CA VAL A 316 3.32 2.07 -1.50
C VAL A 316 1.90 1.54 -1.46
N LEU A 317 1.20 1.65 -2.58
CA LEU A 317 -0.08 0.99 -2.81
C LEU A 317 0.15 -0.32 -3.56
N ILE A 318 -0.36 -1.42 -3.03
CA ILE A 318 -0.26 -2.74 -3.66
C ILE A 318 -1.65 -3.20 -4.02
N ILE A 319 -1.87 -3.49 -5.30
CA ILE A 319 -3.11 -4.02 -5.82
C ILE A 319 -3.03 -5.54 -5.80
N GLN A 320 -3.95 -6.18 -5.08
CA GLN A 320 -3.99 -7.64 -5.04
C GLN A 320 -4.58 -8.20 -6.34
N ASP A 321 -3.88 -9.14 -6.95
CA ASP A 321 -4.26 -9.81 -8.19
C ASP A 321 -4.66 -11.28 -8.00
N THR A 322 -4.60 -11.79 -6.77
CA THR A 322 -4.98 -13.16 -6.41
C THR A 322 -6.39 -13.20 -5.84
N PRO A 323 -7.35 -13.88 -6.49
CA PRO A 323 -8.67 -14.10 -5.91
C PRO A 323 -8.59 -14.96 -4.64
N LEU A 324 -9.38 -14.65 -3.62
CA LEU A 324 -9.40 -15.41 -2.35
C LEU A 324 -9.66 -16.90 -2.54
N SER A 325 -10.46 -17.28 -3.55
CA SER A 325 -10.73 -18.68 -3.88
C SER A 325 -9.50 -19.47 -4.36
N GLN A 326 -8.42 -18.78 -4.75
CA GLN A 326 -7.17 -19.40 -5.22
C GLN A 326 -6.09 -19.42 -4.14
N VAL A 327 -6.32 -18.75 -3.01
CA VAL A 327 -5.39 -18.70 -1.89
C VAL A 327 -5.37 -20.06 -1.19
N LYS A 328 -4.20 -20.68 -1.13
CA LYS A 328 -3.99 -21.93 -0.41
C LYS A 328 -3.46 -21.61 1.00
N PRO A 329 -3.98 -22.27 2.06
CA PRO A 329 -3.44 -22.07 3.39
C PRO A 329 -1.99 -22.56 3.43
N SER A 330 -1.13 -21.81 4.13
CA SER A 330 0.26 -22.21 4.32
C SER A 330 0.37 -23.46 5.20
N LEU A 331 1.49 -24.20 5.11
CA LEU A 331 1.74 -25.32 6.02
C LEU A 331 1.71 -24.89 7.49
N ALA A 332 2.18 -23.67 7.78
CA ALA A 332 2.13 -23.10 9.12
C ALA A 332 0.69 -22.84 9.57
N GLN A 333 -0.17 -22.34 8.67
CA GLN A 333 -1.60 -22.14 8.95
C GLN A 333 -2.31 -23.48 9.21
N ILE A 334 -2.07 -24.49 8.36
CA ILE A 334 -2.62 -25.84 8.55
C ILE A 334 -2.15 -26.44 9.89
N ALA A 335 -0.90 -26.23 10.27
CA ALA A 335 -0.37 -26.68 11.55
C ALA A 335 -1.00 -25.93 12.75
N ALA A 336 -1.19 -24.62 12.63
CA ALA A 336 -1.83 -23.79 13.65
C ALA A 336 -3.28 -24.25 13.89
N GLU A 337 -4.06 -24.42 12.83
CA GLU A 337 -5.44 -24.94 12.87
C GLU A 337 -5.52 -26.31 13.56
N LYS A 338 -4.59 -27.23 13.24
CA LYS A 338 -4.51 -28.56 13.89
C LYS A 338 -4.14 -28.48 15.36
N SER A 339 -3.35 -27.47 15.76
CA SER A 339 -2.91 -27.29 17.15
C SER A 339 -3.94 -26.60 18.05
N GLY A 340 -5.07 -26.15 17.49
CA GLY A 340 -6.10 -25.40 18.23
C GLY A 340 -5.69 -23.97 18.61
N ARG A 341 -4.56 -23.47 18.10
CA ARG A 341 -4.15 -22.07 18.22
C ARG A 341 -4.71 -21.31 17.03
N ARG A 342 -5.79 -20.55 17.25
CA ARG A 342 -6.18 -19.45 16.37
C ARG A 342 -5.41 -18.20 16.74
#